data_AF-A0A6P9EQG5-F1
#
_entry.id   AF-A0A6P9EQG5-F1
#
_cell.length_a   1.000
_cell.length_b   1.000
_cell.length_c   1.000
_cell.angle_alpha   90.00
_cell.angle_beta   90.00
_cell.angle_gamma   90.00
#
_symmetry.space_group_name_H-M   'P 1'
#
loop_
_entity.id
_entity.type
_entity.pdbx_description
1 polymer ?
#
loop_
_entity_poly.entity_id
_entity_poly.type
_entity_poly.pdbx_seq_one_letter_code
_entity_poly.pdbx_strand_id
1 'polypeptide(L)'
;MRRRPGIGGLQNAATARDQYRLLGENVAKIRTDLMKEQLATFRSQLEEFARKHKNDIRKNPAFRSQFHEMCAKVGVDPLASNKGFWAELLGIGDFYYELGVQIVDICLATRPHNGGLINLQELCNVLCQRRKSDRGGVSEDDCLRAISKLKAQGFVTVDEVERRLSWTSGRAIDALDTLLDEGLAMIDDGHRDGKRRYWFPCVSSISTSVADT
;
A
#
# COMPACT_ATOMS: atom_id res chain seq x y z
N MET A 1 32.38 -59.34 10.09
CA MET A 1 33.19 -58.20 10.57
C MET A 1 33.00 -57.01 9.65
N ARG A 2 32.41 -55.90 10.13
CA ARG A 2 32.24 -54.67 9.35
C ARG A 2 33.55 -53.85 9.48
N ARG A 3 34.32 -53.73 8.39
CA ARG A 3 35.58 -52.95 8.40
C ARG A 3 35.26 -51.49 8.71
N ARG A 4 35.89 -50.94 9.75
CA ARG A 4 35.76 -49.52 10.10
C ARG A 4 36.32 -48.67 8.94
N PRO A 5 35.66 -47.56 8.56
CA PRO A 5 36.18 -46.66 7.54
C PRO A 5 37.60 -46.20 7.93
N GLY A 6 38.55 -46.32 7.01
CA GLY A 6 39.89 -45.76 7.20
C GLY A 6 39.85 -44.23 7.21
N ILE A 7 40.81 -43.60 7.88
CA ILE A 7 40.89 -42.13 8.03
C ILE A 7 40.84 -41.42 6.65
N GLY A 8 41.52 -41.96 5.64
CA GLY A 8 41.46 -41.42 4.27
C GLY A 8 40.07 -41.54 3.61
N GLY A 9 39.28 -42.56 3.95
CA GLY A 9 37.90 -42.69 3.47
C GLY A 9 36.95 -41.67 4.13
N LEU A 10 37.16 -41.36 5.41
CA LEU A 10 36.42 -40.29 6.10
C LEU A 10 36.78 -38.91 5.53
N GLN A 11 38.06 -38.69 5.22
CA GLN A 11 38.54 -37.43 4.65
C GLN A 11 38.02 -37.23 3.22
N ASN A 12 38.02 -38.27 2.39
CA ASN A 12 37.43 -38.24 1.05
C ASN A 12 35.90 -38.05 1.08
N ALA A 13 35.21 -38.63 2.06
CA ALA A 13 33.77 -38.41 2.22
C ALA A 13 33.46 -36.97 2.67
N ALA A 14 34.30 -36.40 3.53
CA ALA A 14 34.17 -35.00 3.96
C ALA A 14 34.41 -34.02 2.81
N THR A 15 35.47 -34.22 2.02
CA THR A 15 35.79 -33.37 0.85
C THR A 15 34.71 -33.46 -0.23
N ALA A 16 34.20 -34.67 -0.52
CA ALA A 16 33.09 -34.84 -1.46
C ALA A 16 31.83 -34.09 -0.99
N ARG A 17 31.51 -34.17 0.31
CA ARG A 17 30.37 -33.44 0.89
C ARG A 17 30.52 -31.93 0.76
N ASP A 18 31.71 -31.39 1.02
CA ASP A 18 31.98 -29.96 0.87
C ASP A 18 31.91 -29.51 -0.59
N GLN A 19 32.38 -30.33 -1.54
CA GLN A 19 32.23 -30.05 -2.97
C GLN A 19 30.76 -30.02 -3.41
N TYR A 20 29.93 -30.96 -2.96
CA TYR A 20 28.50 -30.95 -3.25
C TYR A 20 27.78 -29.76 -2.62
N ARG A 21 28.18 -29.37 -1.40
CA ARG A 21 27.65 -28.16 -0.74
C ARG A 21 27.98 -26.90 -1.53
N LEU A 22 29.24 -26.72 -1.93
CA LEU A 22 29.67 -25.58 -2.74
C LEU A 22 28.97 -25.54 -4.10
N LEU A 23 28.80 -26.69 -4.75
CA LEU A 23 28.04 -26.78 -5.99
C LEU A 23 26.56 -26.38 -5.78
N GLY A 24 25.94 -26.85 -4.69
CA GLY A 24 24.57 -26.48 -4.33
C GLY A 24 24.41 -24.97 -4.05
N GLU A 25 25.34 -24.38 -3.30
CA GLU A 25 25.39 -22.94 -3.04
C GLU A 25 25.56 -22.14 -4.35
N ASN A 26 26.43 -22.58 -5.26
CA ASN A 26 26.63 -21.94 -6.55
C ASN A 26 25.39 -22.03 -7.46
N VAL A 27 24.75 -23.20 -7.53
CA VAL A 27 23.51 -23.38 -8.31
C VAL A 27 22.38 -22.51 -7.76
N ALA A 28 22.24 -22.44 -6.44
CA ALA A 28 21.27 -21.56 -5.79
C ALA A 28 21.56 -20.08 -6.14
N LYS A 29 22.82 -19.66 -6.07
CA LYS A 29 23.24 -18.31 -6.43
C LYS A 29 22.93 -17.98 -7.88
N ILE A 30 23.31 -18.84 -8.83
CA ILE A 30 23.00 -18.66 -10.27
C ILE A 30 21.50 -18.52 -10.49
N ARG A 31 20.68 -19.36 -9.85
CA ARG A 31 19.23 -19.26 -9.94
C ARG A 31 18.70 -17.93 -9.40
N THR A 32 19.23 -17.46 -8.28
CA THR A 32 18.82 -16.16 -7.70
C THR A 32 19.25 -14.99 -8.57
N ASP A 33 20.44 -15.03 -9.17
CA ASP A 33 20.94 -13.95 -10.02
C ASP A 33 20.15 -13.91 -11.34
N LEU A 34 19.86 -15.05 -11.94
CA LEU A 34 18.97 -15.16 -13.10
C LEU A 34 17.57 -14.59 -12.82
N MET A 35 16.99 -14.91 -11.66
CA MET A 35 15.67 -14.38 -11.27
C MET A 35 15.68 -12.85 -11.10
N LYS A 36 16.77 -12.29 -10.54
CA LYS A 36 16.93 -10.83 -10.43
C LYS A 36 17.01 -10.16 -11.80
N GLU A 37 17.76 -10.74 -12.73
CA GLU A 37 17.85 -10.24 -14.10
C GLU A 37 16.49 -10.28 -14.80
N GLN A 38 15.76 -11.39 -14.69
CA GLN A 38 14.42 -11.50 -15.26
C GLN A 38 13.44 -10.48 -14.66
N LEU A 39 13.48 -10.24 -13.35
CA LEU A 39 12.66 -9.20 -12.71
C LEU A 39 13.04 -7.79 -13.20
N ALA A 40 14.32 -7.52 -13.44
CA ALA A 40 14.77 -6.25 -13.99
C ALA A 40 14.27 -6.04 -15.43
N THR A 41 14.41 -7.05 -16.30
CA THR A 41 13.87 -7.01 -17.67
C THR A 41 12.36 -6.82 -17.67
N PHE A 42 11.64 -7.58 -16.83
CA PHE A 42 10.19 -7.48 -16.73
C PHE A 42 9.75 -6.09 -16.26
N ARG A 43 10.43 -5.52 -15.24
CA ARG A 43 10.15 -4.16 -14.77
C ARG A 43 10.29 -3.13 -15.89
N SER A 44 11.33 -3.23 -16.71
CA SER A 44 11.56 -2.34 -17.86
C SER A 44 10.48 -2.51 -18.94
N GLN A 45 10.02 -3.73 -19.19
CA GLN A 45 8.94 -3.99 -20.17
C GLN A 45 7.59 -3.47 -19.67
N LEU A 46 7.30 -3.70 -18.38
CA LEU A 46 6.09 -3.21 -17.72
C LEU A 46 6.06 -1.69 -17.75
N GLU A 47 7.22 -1.05 -17.63
CA GLU A 47 7.38 0.40 -17.69
C GLU A 47 7.04 0.94 -19.08
N GLU A 48 7.63 0.35 -20.11
CA GLU A 48 7.39 0.73 -21.50
C GLU A 48 5.91 0.52 -21.87
N PHE A 49 5.34 -0.62 -21.45
CA PHE A 49 3.92 -0.92 -21.61
C PHE A 49 3.05 0.17 -20.98
N ALA A 50 3.32 0.52 -19.73
CA ALA A 50 2.52 1.49 -19.02
C ALA A 50 2.68 2.91 -19.60
N ARG A 51 3.87 3.27 -20.09
CA ARG A 51 4.11 4.55 -20.79
C ARG A 51 3.30 4.62 -22.09
N LYS A 52 3.35 3.56 -22.90
CA LYS A 52 2.64 3.47 -24.17
C LYS A 52 1.12 3.51 -24.00
N HIS A 53 0.62 2.87 -22.96
CA HIS A 53 -0.82 2.72 -22.70
C HIS A 53 -1.35 3.62 -21.57
N LYS A 54 -0.60 4.68 -21.19
CA LYS A 54 -0.96 5.58 -20.08
C LYS A 54 -2.38 6.12 -20.16
N ASN A 55 -2.80 6.57 -21.35
CA ASN A 55 -4.14 7.13 -21.55
C ASN A 55 -5.23 6.06 -21.47
N ASP A 56 -4.95 4.85 -21.96
CA ASP A 56 -5.88 3.73 -21.92
C ASP A 56 -6.09 3.28 -20.47
N ILE A 57 -5.00 3.17 -19.68
CA ILE A 57 -5.04 2.89 -18.23
C ILE A 57 -5.85 3.97 -17.50
N ARG A 58 -5.73 5.23 -17.91
CA ARG A 58 -6.46 6.33 -17.26
C ARG A 58 -7.95 6.35 -17.62
N LYS A 59 -8.32 6.05 -18.87
CA LYS A 59 -9.71 6.22 -19.36
C LYS A 59 -10.58 4.99 -19.18
N ASN A 60 -10.01 3.78 -19.27
CA ASN A 60 -10.75 2.52 -19.26
C ASN A 60 -10.60 1.81 -17.90
N PRO A 61 -11.66 1.73 -17.07
CA PRO A 61 -11.61 1.07 -15.77
C PRO A 61 -11.24 -0.41 -15.84
N ALA A 62 -11.76 -1.14 -16.84
CA ALA A 62 -11.49 -2.57 -16.98
C ALA A 62 -10.01 -2.82 -17.30
N PHE A 63 -9.44 -2.02 -18.20
CA PHE A 63 -8.03 -2.11 -18.54
C PHE A 63 -7.11 -1.67 -17.38
N ARG A 64 -7.51 -0.64 -16.63
CA ARG A 64 -6.82 -0.21 -15.42
C ARG A 64 -6.76 -1.32 -14.37
N SER A 65 -7.86 -2.02 -14.14
CA SER A 65 -7.92 -3.13 -13.17
C SER A 65 -7.01 -4.29 -13.59
N GLN A 66 -7.02 -4.66 -14.88
CA GLN A 66 -6.11 -5.69 -15.42
C GLN A 66 -4.63 -5.29 -15.27
N PHE A 67 -4.30 -4.02 -15.51
CA PHE A 67 -2.96 -3.50 -15.28
C PHE A 67 -2.53 -3.65 -13.82
N HIS A 68 -3.41 -3.33 -12.87
CA HIS A 68 -3.14 -3.53 -11.45
C HIS A 68 -2.95 -5.00 -11.08
N GLU A 69 -3.75 -5.91 -11.63
CA GLU A 69 -3.61 -7.35 -11.41
C GLU A 69 -2.25 -7.86 -11.91
N MET A 70 -1.82 -7.39 -13.08
CA MET A 70 -0.49 -7.70 -13.62
C MET A 70 0.63 -7.21 -12.69
N CYS A 71 0.55 -5.98 -12.18
CA CYS A 71 1.55 -5.47 -11.24
C CYS A 71 1.58 -6.30 -9.94
N ALA A 72 0.41 -6.66 -9.40
CA ALA A 72 0.29 -7.43 -8.16
C ALA A 72 0.91 -8.83 -8.27
N LYS A 73 0.70 -9.54 -9.39
CA LYS A 73 1.30 -10.87 -9.63
C LYS A 73 2.83 -10.89 -9.59
N VAL A 74 3.46 -9.74 -9.85
CA VAL A 74 4.92 -9.59 -9.86
C VAL A 74 5.43 -9.05 -8.52
N GLY A 75 4.53 -8.73 -7.58
CA GLY A 75 4.89 -8.10 -6.31
C GLY A 75 5.24 -6.62 -6.45
N VAL A 76 4.77 -5.96 -7.52
CA VAL A 76 4.93 -4.53 -7.73
C VAL A 76 3.62 -3.83 -7.38
N ASP A 77 3.63 -2.93 -6.39
CA ASP A 77 2.50 -2.01 -6.19
C ASP A 77 2.75 -0.72 -6.99
N PRO A 78 2.00 -0.48 -8.08
CA PRO A 78 2.16 0.74 -8.89
C PRO A 78 1.77 2.01 -8.11
N LEU A 79 1.22 1.86 -6.90
CA LEU A 79 0.75 2.94 -6.04
C LEU A 79 1.55 3.07 -4.73
N ALA A 80 2.58 2.26 -4.47
CA ALA A 80 3.22 2.16 -3.14
C ALA A 80 4.02 3.39 -2.68
N SER A 81 4.40 4.31 -3.58
CA SER A 81 5.24 5.44 -3.16
C SER A 81 5.11 6.66 -4.06
N ASN A 82 5.02 7.84 -3.44
CA ASN A 82 5.07 9.17 -4.10
C ASN A 82 6.48 9.54 -4.56
N LYS A 83 7.49 8.79 -4.13
CA LYS A 83 8.86 8.81 -4.67
C LYS A 83 9.18 7.54 -5.45
N GLY A 84 8.13 6.76 -5.75
CA GLY A 84 8.23 5.53 -6.51
C GLY A 84 8.24 5.83 -7.98
N PHE A 85 9.09 5.11 -8.69
CA PHE A 85 9.23 5.11 -10.14
C PHE A 85 7.90 5.20 -10.91
N TRP A 86 6.87 4.50 -10.44
CA TRP A 86 5.54 4.42 -11.09
C TRP A 86 4.67 5.67 -10.88
N ALA A 87 4.80 6.33 -9.72
CA ALA A 87 4.04 7.54 -9.44
C ALA A 87 4.49 8.69 -10.34
N GLU A 88 5.81 8.89 -10.46
CA GLU A 88 6.41 9.94 -11.29
C GLU A 88 6.23 9.66 -12.79
N LEU A 89 6.38 8.40 -13.23
CA LEU A 89 6.31 8.06 -14.65
C LEU A 89 4.89 8.03 -15.22
N LEU A 90 3.93 7.52 -14.46
CA LEU A 90 2.57 7.25 -14.97
C LEU A 90 1.52 8.23 -14.47
N GLY A 91 1.76 8.97 -13.38
CA GLY A 91 0.75 9.84 -12.77
C GLY A 91 -0.48 9.08 -12.26
N ILE A 92 -0.36 7.76 -12.09
CA ILE A 92 -1.44 6.91 -11.57
C ILE A 92 -1.66 7.20 -10.08
N GLY A 93 -0.59 7.50 -9.33
CA GLY A 93 -0.70 7.97 -7.95
C GLY A 93 -1.61 9.19 -7.83
N ASP A 94 -1.36 10.23 -8.63
CA ASP A 94 -2.15 11.47 -8.64
C ASP A 94 -3.63 11.22 -8.93
N PHE A 95 -3.93 10.30 -9.85
CA PHE A 95 -5.31 9.91 -10.13
C PHE A 95 -6.02 9.37 -8.88
N TYR A 96 -5.36 8.49 -8.12
CA TYR A 96 -5.94 7.91 -6.90
C TYR A 96 -6.00 8.89 -5.74
N TYR A 97 -5.07 9.85 -5.66
CA TYR A 97 -5.16 10.94 -4.67
C TYR A 97 -6.31 11.90 -4.99
N GLU A 98 -6.45 12.31 -6.25
CA GLU A 98 -7.58 13.14 -6.70
C GLU A 98 -8.91 12.42 -6.43
N LEU A 99 -8.95 11.12 -6.72
CA LEU A 99 -10.12 10.28 -6.44
C LEU A 99 -10.41 10.19 -4.94
N GLY A 100 -9.38 10.06 -4.11
CA GLY A 100 -9.50 10.04 -2.66
C GLY A 100 -10.11 11.34 -2.11
N VAL A 101 -9.63 12.50 -2.56
CA VAL A 101 -10.21 13.80 -2.16
C VAL A 101 -11.70 13.88 -2.55
N GLN A 102 -12.05 13.47 -3.77
CA GLN A 102 -13.45 13.46 -4.22
C GLN A 102 -14.33 12.53 -3.37
N ILE A 103 -13.81 11.38 -2.94
CA ILE A 103 -14.51 10.46 -2.03
C ILE A 103 -14.74 11.12 -0.67
N VAL A 104 -13.72 11.78 -0.10
CA VAL A 104 -13.85 12.51 1.18
C VAL A 104 -14.92 13.60 1.09
N ASP A 105 -14.92 14.39 0.01
CA ASP A 105 -15.91 15.45 -0.21
C ASP A 105 -17.34 14.88 -0.30
N ILE A 106 -17.52 13.73 -0.96
CA ILE A 106 -18.82 13.05 -1.02
C ILE A 106 -19.23 12.55 0.37
N CYS A 107 -18.33 11.93 1.11
CA CYS A 107 -18.62 11.45 2.46
C CYS A 107 -19.01 12.59 3.41
N LEU A 108 -18.29 13.73 3.36
CA LEU A 108 -18.63 14.91 4.15
C LEU A 108 -19.98 15.52 3.74
N ALA A 109 -20.26 15.63 2.44
CA ALA A 109 -21.51 16.20 1.94
C ALA A 109 -22.74 15.33 2.23
N THR A 110 -22.57 14.01 2.26
CA THR A 110 -23.67 13.06 2.48
C THR A 110 -23.88 12.73 3.96
N ARG A 111 -22.91 13.05 4.84
CA ARG A 111 -22.96 12.78 6.29
C ARG A 111 -24.28 13.18 6.98
N PRO A 112 -24.89 14.37 6.73
CA PRO A 112 -26.16 14.73 7.38
C PRO A 112 -27.34 13.83 7.00
N HIS A 113 -27.25 13.14 5.85
CA HIS A 113 -28.33 12.32 5.29
C HIS A 113 -28.16 10.84 5.62
N ASN A 114 -26.92 10.35 5.71
CA ASN A 114 -26.61 8.92 5.88
C ASN A 114 -25.80 8.59 7.14
N GLY A 115 -25.58 9.58 8.02
CA GLY A 115 -24.85 9.40 9.27
C GLY A 115 -23.34 9.16 9.11
N GLY A 116 -22.78 9.37 7.91
CA GLY A 116 -21.37 9.11 7.60
C GLY A 116 -21.09 7.70 7.09
N LEU A 117 -22.12 6.91 6.77
CA LEU A 117 -22.00 5.60 6.14
C LEU A 117 -22.62 5.64 4.75
N ILE A 118 -21.86 5.22 3.73
CA ILE A 118 -22.32 5.14 2.35
C ILE A 118 -21.93 3.80 1.73
N ASN A 119 -22.84 3.20 0.96
CA ASN A 119 -22.56 1.97 0.23
C ASN A 119 -21.50 2.25 -0.86
N LEU A 120 -20.55 1.33 -1.08
CA LEU A 120 -19.48 1.50 -2.07
C LEU A 120 -20.03 1.70 -3.50
N GLN A 121 -21.06 0.95 -3.89
CA GLN A 121 -21.71 1.08 -5.20
C GLN A 121 -22.38 2.44 -5.35
N GLU A 122 -23.03 2.93 -4.27
CA GLU A 122 -23.66 4.26 -4.24
C GLU A 122 -22.61 5.36 -4.32
N LEU A 123 -21.53 5.27 -3.54
CA LEU A 123 -20.38 6.17 -3.60
C LEU A 123 -19.82 6.23 -5.03
N CYS A 124 -19.61 5.07 -5.66
CA CYS A 124 -19.12 4.98 -7.03
C CYS A 124 -20.09 5.65 -8.01
N ASN A 125 -21.40 5.46 -7.86
CA ASN A 125 -22.41 6.10 -8.70
C ASN A 125 -22.40 7.62 -8.56
N VAL A 126 -22.40 8.15 -7.33
CA VAL A 126 -22.34 9.59 -7.06
C VAL A 126 -21.05 10.21 -7.61
N LEU A 127 -19.93 9.51 -7.45
CA LEU A 127 -18.62 9.93 -7.94
C LEU A 127 -18.56 9.97 -9.47
N CYS A 128 -19.11 8.96 -10.14
CA CYS A 128 -19.25 8.94 -11.60
C CYS A 128 -20.16 10.07 -12.12
N GLN A 129 -21.23 10.41 -11.40
CA GLN A 129 -22.12 11.54 -11.76
C GLN A 129 -21.42 12.90 -11.59
N ARG A 130 -20.59 13.06 -10.55
CA ARG A 130 -19.85 14.31 -10.30
C ARG A 130 -18.66 14.50 -11.23
N ARG A 131 -18.11 13.43 -11.80
CA ARG A 131 -16.97 13.51 -12.72
C ARG A 131 -17.40 14.02 -14.10
N LYS A 132 -16.61 14.94 -14.65
CA LYS A 132 -16.77 15.42 -16.03
C LYS A 132 -16.56 14.25 -16.99
N SER A 133 -17.36 14.17 -18.06
CA SER A 133 -17.31 13.10 -19.08
C SER A 133 -15.90 12.82 -19.64
N ASP A 134 -15.02 13.82 -19.69
CA ASP A 134 -13.62 13.70 -20.14
C ASP A 134 -12.69 12.95 -19.14
N ARG A 135 -13.02 12.90 -17.84
CA ARG A 135 -12.12 12.33 -16.83
C ARG A 135 -12.10 10.80 -16.75
N GLY A 136 -12.82 10.12 -17.65
CA GLY A 136 -12.86 8.66 -17.74
C GLY A 136 -13.75 8.01 -16.67
N GLY A 137 -14.11 6.75 -16.90
CA GLY A 137 -14.94 5.98 -15.98
C GLY A 137 -14.20 5.64 -14.69
N VAL A 138 -14.97 5.34 -13.64
CA VAL A 138 -14.47 4.84 -12.34
C VAL A 138 -15.22 3.57 -11.99
N SER A 139 -14.49 2.61 -11.43
CA SER A 139 -15.02 1.36 -10.90
C SER A 139 -14.95 1.33 -9.37
N GLU A 140 -15.61 0.33 -8.77
CA GLU A 140 -15.52 0.10 -7.33
C GLU A 140 -14.08 -0.26 -6.89
N ASP A 141 -13.33 -1.01 -7.71
CA ASP A 141 -11.92 -1.32 -7.48
C ASP A 141 -11.09 -0.03 -7.37
N ASP A 142 -11.40 0.98 -8.19
CA ASP A 142 -10.71 2.27 -8.11
C ASP A 142 -11.01 3.00 -6.80
N CYS A 143 -12.27 2.95 -6.37
CA CYS A 143 -12.71 3.55 -5.11
C CYS A 143 -12.00 2.88 -3.93
N LEU A 144 -11.94 1.55 -3.91
CA LEU A 144 -11.24 0.78 -2.87
C LEU A 144 -9.75 1.10 -2.85
N ARG A 145 -9.10 1.20 -4.00
CA ARG A 145 -7.68 1.59 -4.09
C ARG A 145 -7.46 3.02 -3.59
N ALA A 146 -8.29 3.97 -4.00
CA ALA A 146 -8.21 5.35 -3.49
C ALA A 146 -8.39 5.40 -1.96
N ILE A 147 -9.43 4.75 -1.43
CA ILE A 147 -9.68 4.64 0.02
C ILE A 147 -8.50 4.00 0.72
N SER A 148 -7.90 2.96 0.13
CA SER A 148 -6.71 2.29 0.68
C SER A 148 -5.50 3.24 0.81
N LYS A 149 -5.40 4.25 -0.06
CA LYS A 149 -4.36 5.30 0.01
C LYS A 149 -4.71 6.46 0.92
N LEU A 150 -6.00 6.71 1.14
CA LEU A 150 -6.48 7.61 2.18
C LEU A 150 -6.31 7.06 3.59
N LYS A 151 -5.88 5.79 3.75
CA LYS A 151 -5.57 5.18 5.05
C LYS A 151 -4.45 5.95 5.74
N ALA A 152 -4.83 7.02 6.41
CA ALA A 152 -4.07 7.63 7.48
C ALA A 152 -4.41 6.89 8.77
N GLN A 153 -3.54 7.06 9.76
CA GLN A 153 -3.84 6.69 11.12
C GLN A 153 -5.14 7.42 11.51
N GLY A 154 -6.19 6.66 11.90
CA GLY A 154 -7.50 7.20 12.29
C GLY A 154 -7.48 7.99 13.59
N PHE A 155 -6.29 8.15 14.15
CA PHE A 155 -6.00 8.89 15.35
C PHE A 155 -4.73 9.71 15.17
N VAL A 156 -4.56 10.68 16.05
CA VAL A 156 -3.29 11.40 16.23
C VAL A 156 -2.88 11.37 17.71
N THR A 157 -1.58 11.52 17.97
CA THR A 157 -1.02 11.68 19.32
C THR A 157 -0.36 13.05 19.45
N VAL A 158 -0.23 13.56 20.67
CA VAL A 158 0.46 14.84 20.94
C VAL A 158 1.89 14.79 20.39
N ASP A 159 2.65 13.72 20.68
CA ASP A 159 4.01 13.48 20.16
C ASP A 159 4.10 13.60 18.63
N GLU A 160 3.06 13.14 17.92
CA GLU A 160 3.04 13.16 16.46
C GLU A 160 2.78 14.56 15.90
N VAL A 161 1.93 15.34 16.56
CA VAL A 161 1.70 16.75 16.23
C VAL A 161 2.95 17.57 16.47
N GLU A 162 3.60 17.40 17.63
CA GLU A 162 4.87 18.07 17.97
C GLU A 162 5.94 17.78 16.93
N ARG A 163 6.16 16.49 16.62
CA ARG A 163 7.21 16.07 15.70
C ARG A 163 6.95 16.52 14.26
N ARG A 164 5.70 16.45 13.78
CA ARG A 164 5.37 16.76 12.38
C ARG A 164 5.21 18.25 12.12
N LEU A 165 4.64 18.99 13.06
CA LEU A 165 4.31 20.40 12.89
C LEU A 165 5.25 21.34 13.67
N SER A 166 6.20 20.78 14.43
CA SER A 166 7.11 21.55 15.31
C SER A 166 6.34 22.42 16.32
N TRP A 167 5.22 21.91 16.82
CA TRP A 167 4.40 22.61 17.82
C TRP A 167 4.89 22.31 19.23
N THR A 168 4.60 23.24 20.16
CA THR A 168 4.76 23.00 21.59
C THR A 168 3.64 22.10 22.10
N SER A 169 3.90 21.34 23.17
CA SER A 169 2.93 20.42 23.78
C SER A 169 1.62 21.09 24.14
N GLY A 170 1.67 22.26 24.78
CA GLY A 170 0.48 23.02 25.17
C GLY A 170 -0.39 23.36 23.95
N ARG A 171 0.22 23.86 22.86
CA ARG A 171 -0.52 24.19 21.63
C ARG A 171 -1.16 22.96 20.98
N ALA A 172 -0.45 21.83 20.98
CA ALA A 172 -0.97 20.59 20.42
C ALA A 172 -2.14 20.05 21.26
N ILE A 173 -2.04 20.10 22.60
CA ILE A 173 -3.10 19.68 23.51
C ILE A 173 -4.32 20.59 23.35
N ASP A 174 -4.17 21.91 23.41
CA ASP A 174 -5.28 22.86 23.30
C ASP A 174 -6.06 22.67 21.99
N ALA A 175 -5.34 22.45 20.88
CA ALA A 175 -5.96 22.22 19.58
C ALA A 175 -6.73 20.88 19.53
N LEU A 176 -6.16 19.82 20.11
CA LEU A 176 -6.80 18.50 20.13
C LEU A 176 -7.98 18.45 21.09
N ASP A 177 -7.90 19.14 22.23
CA ASP A 177 -8.99 19.27 23.19
C ASP A 177 -10.15 20.10 22.60
N THR A 178 -9.85 21.15 21.83
CA THR A 178 -10.88 21.87 21.06
C THR A 178 -11.62 20.92 20.10
N LEU A 179 -10.91 19.98 19.45
CA LEU A 179 -11.55 19.00 18.56
C LEU A 179 -12.39 17.97 19.32
N LEU A 180 -12.08 17.68 20.59
CA LEU A 180 -12.94 16.87 21.46
C LEU A 180 -14.21 17.64 21.82
N ASP A 181 -14.08 18.90 22.20
CA ASP A 181 -15.20 19.77 22.59
C ASP A 181 -16.20 19.98 21.44
N GLU A 182 -15.69 20.09 20.21
CA GLU A 182 -16.50 20.18 18.98
C GLU A 182 -17.07 18.82 18.51
N GLY A 183 -16.80 17.73 19.23
CA GLY A 183 -17.26 16.38 18.88
C GLY A 183 -16.65 15.82 17.58
N LEU A 184 -15.50 16.36 17.16
CA LEU A 184 -14.77 15.95 15.97
C LEU A 184 -13.80 14.80 16.26
N ALA A 185 -13.36 14.65 17.51
CA ALA A 185 -12.49 13.60 17.98
C ALA A 185 -13.05 12.90 19.24
N MET A 186 -12.54 11.71 19.53
CA MET A 186 -12.80 10.93 20.75
C MET A 186 -11.47 10.55 21.39
N ILE A 187 -11.40 10.53 22.73
CA ILE A 187 -10.22 10.06 23.45
C ILE A 187 -10.20 8.53 23.45
N ASP A 188 -9.03 7.95 23.12
CA ASP A 188 -8.69 6.55 23.34
C ASP A 188 -7.41 6.45 24.20
N ASP A 189 -7.60 6.09 25.47
CA ASP A 189 -6.53 5.82 26.43
C ASP A 189 -6.27 4.30 26.60
N GLY A 190 -6.96 3.43 25.83
CA GLY A 190 -6.97 1.98 26.02
C GLY A 190 -5.86 1.21 25.30
N HIS A 191 -4.95 1.90 24.61
CA HIS A 191 -3.93 1.24 23.81
C HIS A 191 -2.76 0.70 24.65
N ARG A 192 -2.15 -0.40 24.19
CA ARG A 192 -1.13 -1.18 24.93
C ARG A 192 0.16 -0.42 25.29
N ASP A 193 0.43 0.69 24.62
CA ASP A 193 1.62 1.53 24.84
C ASP A 193 1.38 2.64 25.88
N GLY A 194 0.17 2.74 26.44
CA GLY A 194 -0.21 3.75 27.43
C GLY A 194 -0.27 5.17 26.88
N LYS A 195 -0.21 5.36 25.55
CA LYS A 195 -0.28 6.68 24.93
C LYS A 195 -1.73 7.06 24.61
N ARG A 196 -2.14 8.23 25.08
CA ARG A 196 -3.42 8.86 24.69
C ARG A 196 -3.47 9.09 23.19
N ARG A 197 -4.57 8.68 22.57
CA ARG A 197 -4.89 8.90 21.16
C ARG A 197 -6.15 9.73 21.04
N TYR A 198 -6.14 10.65 20.08
CA TYR A 198 -7.31 11.41 19.68
C TYR A 198 -7.82 10.80 18.38
N TRP A 199 -8.87 9.98 18.48
CA TRP A 199 -9.44 9.22 17.39
C TRP A 199 -10.50 10.04 16.65
N PHE A 200 -10.46 10.05 15.33
CA PHE A 200 -11.40 10.80 14.51
C PHE A 200 -12.40 9.82 13.89
N PRO A 201 -13.69 9.83 14.29
CA PRO A 201 -14.70 8.91 13.76
C PRO A 201 -14.86 8.92 12.25
N CYS A 202 -14.52 10.05 11.64
CA CYS A 202 -14.58 10.22 10.19
C CYS A 202 -13.33 9.70 9.47
N VAL A 203 -12.31 9.24 10.21
CA VAL A 203 -11.02 8.74 9.68
C VAL A 203 -10.84 7.30 10.13
N SER A 204 -11.27 6.34 9.31
CA SER A 204 -11.17 4.92 9.64
C SER A 204 -9.76 4.37 9.40
N SER A 205 -9.10 3.89 10.45
CA SER A 205 -7.96 2.97 10.34
C SER A 205 -8.44 1.56 10.04
N ILE A 206 -8.33 1.11 8.80
CA ILE A 206 -8.61 -0.29 8.42
C ILE A 206 -7.29 -1.06 8.44
N SER A 207 -7.10 -1.88 9.48
CA SER A 207 -6.01 -2.85 9.56
C SER A 207 -6.00 -3.73 8.30
N THR A 208 -4.91 -3.66 7.54
CA THR A 208 -4.62 -4.70 6.56
C THR A 208 -4.12 -5.90 7.33
N SER A 209 -4.99 -6.86 7.62
CA SER A 209 -4.53 -8.23 7.82
C SER A 209 -3.97 -8.68 6.48
N VAL A 210 -2.65 -8.56 6.31
CA VAL A 210 -1.95 -9.31 5.27
C VAL A 210 -2.20 -10.77 5.62
N ALA A 211 -3.01 -11.45 4.81
CA ALA A 211 -3.12 -12.89 4.88
C ALA A 211 -1.78 -13.43 4.37
N ASP A 212 -0.92 -13.83 5.29
CA ASP A 212 0.21 -14.70 4.98
C ASP A 212 -0.37 -16.02 4.45
N THR A 213 -0.19 -16.25 3.16
CA THR A 213 -0.25 -17.58 2.53
C THR A 213 0.89 -17.72 1.55
#